data_AF-D4YNJ9-F1
#
_entry.id   AF-D4YNJ9-F1
#
_cell.length_a   1.000
_cell.length_b   1.000
_cell.length_c   1.000
_cell.angle_alpha   90.00
_cell.angle_beta   90.00
_cell.angle_gamma   90.00
#
_symmetry.space_group_name_H-M   'P 1'
#
loop_
_entity.id
_entity.type
_entity.pdbx_description
1 polymer ?
#
loop_
_entity_poly.entity_id
_entity_poly.type
_entity_poly.pdbx_seq_one_letter_code
_entity_poly.pdbx_strand_id
1 'polypeptide(L)'
;MIGPLAVRAEPGAHDLCAEHAQRLKAPVGWQLISLEPGETPPERSRDDLLAIADAVREAAKPQEQPQGRKHGHLRVIGGRE
;
A
#
# COMPACT_ATOMS: atom_id res chain seq x y z
N MET A 1 -4.85 12.60 12.52
CA MET A 1 -3.79 12.09 13.43
C MET A 1 -2.61 11.68 12.57
N ILE A 2 -1.44 12.33 12.72
CA ILE A 2 -0.22 11.93 12.02
C ILE A 2 0.26 10.61 12.64
N GLY A 3 0.42 9.57 11.81
CA GLY A 3 0.91 8.27 12.25
C GLY A 3 2.35 8.34 12.76
N PRO A 4 2.84 7.30 13.47
CA PRO A 4 4.22 7.27 13.94
C PRO A 4 5.16 7.37 12.74
N LEU A 5 6.15 8.27 12.85
CA LEU A 5 7.26 8.41 11.90
C LEU A 5 7.92 7.03 11.69
N ALA A 6 8.40 6.72 10.49
CA ALA A 6 8.94 5.40 10.22
C ALA A 6 10.07 5.06 11.21
N VAL A 7 10.05 3.81 11.68
CA VAL A 7 11.08 3.30 12.59
C VAL A 7 12.45 3.22 11.90
N ARG A 8 12.46 3.20 10.56
CA ARG A 8 13.66 3.17 9.73
C ARG A 8 13.57 4.23 8.63
N ALA A 9 14.70 4.89 8.37
CA ALA A 9 14.84 5.81 7.25
C ALA A 9 14.79 5.03 5.92
N GLU A 10 13.70 5.22 5.18
CA GLU A 10 13.54 4.71 3.83
C GLU A 10 14.06 5.74 2.80
N PRO A 11 14.81 5.33 1.77
CA PRO A 11 15.28 6.25 0.73
C PRO A 11 14.11 6.97 0.05
N GLY A 12 14.10 8.31 0.11
CA GLY A 12 13.06 9.16 -0.49
C GLY A 12 11.85 9.45 0.41
N ALA A 13 11.77 8.85 1.60
CA ALA A 13 10.73 9.18 2.58
C ALA A 13 11.10 10.45 3.38
N HIS A 14 10.10 11.32 3.58
CA HIS A 14 10.22 12.52 4.42
C HIS A 14 9.26 12.40 5.60
N ASP A 15 9.72 11.75 6.67
CA ASP A 15 8.99 11.66 7.93
C ASP A 15 9.10 13.00 8.68
N LEU A 16 8.08 13.84 8.53
CA LEU A 16 8.02 15.15 9.17
C LEU A 16 6.95 15.14 10.27
N CYS A 17 7.27 15.72 11.42
CA CYS A 17 6.24 16.00 12.42
C CYS A 17 5.25 17.07 11.91
N ALA A 18 4.11 17.22 12.58
CA ALA A 18 3.05 18.16 12.16
C ALA A 18 3.57 19.59 11.90
N GLU A 19 4.42 20.11 12.80
CA GLU A 19 5.00 21.43 12.66
C GLU A 19 5.91 21.54 11.43
N HIS A 20 6.77 20.54 11.20
CA HIS A 20 7.69 20.55 10.07
C HIS A 20 6.97 20.33 8.74
N ALA A 21 5.91 19.50 8.70
CA ALA A 21 5.09 19.31 7.53
C ALA A 21 4.37 20.60 7.11
N GLN A 22 3.87 21.39 8.06
CA GLN A 22 3.22 22.69 7.78
C GLN A 22 4.18 23.74 7.19
N ARG A 23 5.46 23.65 7.53
CA ARG A 23 6.50 24.59 7.06
C ARG A 23 7.22 24.10 5.80
N LEU A 24 6.94 22.88 5.35
CA LEU A 24 7.56 22.30 4.17
C LEU A 24 7.20 23.10 2.92
N LYS A 25 8.22 23.39 2.09
CA LYS A 25 8.04 23.95 0.76
C LYS A 25 8.30 22.86 -0.28
N ALA A 26 7.45 22.79 -1.30
CA ALA A 26 7.63 21.86 -2.41
C ALA A 26 8.99 22.10 -3.10
N PRO A 27 9.79 21.05 -3.36
CA PRO A 27 10.95 21.15 -4.24
C PRO A 27 10.54 21.57 -5.67
N VAL A 28 11.51 22.02 -6.46
CA VAL A 28 11.27 22.38 -7.87
C VAL A 28 10.75 21.17 -8.63
N GLY A 29 9.67 21.36 -9.38
CA GLY A 29 9.02 20.30 -10.16
C GLY A 29 8.09 19.38 -9.36
N TRP A 30 7.86 19.66 -8.07
CA TRP A 30 6.92 18.89 -7.24
C TRP A 30 5.58 19.59 -7.12
N GLN A 31 4.51 18.79 -7.08
CA GLN A 31 3.18 19.22 -6.68
C GLN A 31 2.87 18.64 -5.29
N LEU A 32 2.80 19.49 -4.26
CA LEU A 32 2.35 19.07 -2.93
C LEU A 32 0.81 19.13 -2.88
N ILE A 33 0.19 18.02 -2.46
CA ILE A 33 -1.24 17.95 -2.15
C ILE A 33 -1.36 17.87 -0.63
N SER A 34 -1.79 18.97 0.00
CA SER A 34 -2.10 19.00 1.43
C SER A 34 -3.55 18.57 1.62
N LEU A 35 -3.76 17.48 2.35
CA LEU A 35 -5.09 17.08 2.78
C LEU A 35 -5.35 17.77 4.12
N GLU A 36 -6.39 18.60 4.20
CA GLU A 36 -6.80 19.22 5.46
C GLU A 36 -7.04 18.11 6.49
N PRO A 37 -6.49 18.21 7.72
CA PRO A 37 -6.64 17.18 8.75
C PRO A 37 -8.06 17.13 9.36
N GLY A 38 -9.07 17.62 8.63
CA GLY A 38 -10.42 17.93 9.12
C GLY A 38 -11.31 16.75 9.45
N GLU A 39 -10.87 15.51 9.17
CA GLU A 39 -11.60 14.33 9.61
C GLU A 39 -10.84 13.64 10.72
N THR A 40 -11.43 13.69 11.92
CA THR A 40 -11.10 12.75 12.99
C THR A 40 -11.22 11.35 12.38
N PRO A 41 -10.14 10.54 12.35
CA PRO A 41 -10.26 9.18 11.87
C PRO A 41 -11.39 8.49 12.64
N PRO A 42 -12.23 7.68 11.98
CA PRO A 42 -13.25 6.94 12.69
C PRO A 42 -12.59 6.15 13.83
N GLU A 43 -13.25 6.11 14.99
CA GLU A 43 -12.77 5.35 16.13
C GLU A 43 -12.59 3.90 15.70
N ARG A 44 -11.33 3.44 15.67
CA ARG A 44 -11.02 2.06 15.28
C ARG A 44 -11.34 1.15 16.45
N SER A 45 -12.44 0.42 16.31
CA SER A 45 -12.98 -0.48 17.32
C SER A 45 -12.33 -1.86 17.24
N ARG A 46 -12.57 -2.69 18.24
CA ARG A 46 -12.19 -4.11 18.23
C ARG A 46 -12.89 -4.89 17.11
N ASP A 47 -14.10 -4.48 16.74
CA ASP A 47 -14.90 -5.14 15.70
C ASP A 47 -14.28 -4.90 14.32
N ASP A 48 -13.70 -3.72 14.07
CA ASP A 48 -12.97 -3.44 12.83
C ASP A 48 -11.77 -4.38 12.64
N LEU A 49 -11.07 -4.70 13.73
CA LEU A 49 -9.94 -5.64 13.69
C LEU A 49 -10.40 -7.06 13.35
N LEU A 50 -11.55 -7.48 13.86
CA LEU A 50 -12.15 -8.78 13.55
C LEU A 50 -12.60 -8.84 12.09
N ALA A 51 -13.27 -7.78 11.61
CA ALA A 51 -13.71 -7.67 10.22
C ALA A 51 -12.56 -7.77 9.23
N ILE A 52 -11.42 -7.11 9.50
CA ILE A 52 -10.20 -7.23 8.69
C ILE A 52 -9.67 -8.66 8.73
N ALA A 53 -9.63 -9.29 9.91
CA ALA A 53 -9.14 -10.66 10.04
C ALA A 53 -10.00 -11.67 9.25
N ASP A 54 -11.33 -11.47 9.24
CA ASP A 54 -12.24 -12.25 8.40
C ASP A 54 -11.99 -12.02 6.91
N ALA A 55 -11.87 -10.76 6.49
CA ALA A 55 -11.58 -10.42 5.08
C ALA A 55 -10.27 -11.06 4.59
N VAL A 56 -9.23 -11.08 5.41
CA VAL A 56 -7.95 -11.74 5.08
C VAL A 56 -8.12 -13.26 4.99
N ARG A 57 -8.89 -13.90 5.89
CA ARG A 57 -9.19 -15.34 5.81
C ARG A 57 -9.92 -15.69 4.52
N GLU A 58 -10.91 -14.90 4.13
CA GLU A 58 -11.65 -15.09 2.88
C GLU A 58 -10.76 -14.92 1.66
N ALA A 59 -9.94 -13.86 1.63
CA ALA A 59 -9.00 -13.62 0.54
C ALA A 59 -7.90 -14.70 0.41
N ALA A 60 -7.56 -15.36 1.51
CA ALA A 60 -6.58 -16.45 1.54
C ALA A 60 -7.14 -17.81 1.10
N LYS A 61 -8.46 -17.95 0.93
CA LYS A 61 -9.06 -19.22 0.46
C LYS A 61 -8.55 -19.54 -0.94
N PRO A 62 -8.05 -20.78 -1.18
CA PRO A 62 -7.69 -21.20 -2.52
C PRO A 62 -8.91 -21.06 -3.43
N GLN A 63 -8.83 -20.18 -4.43
CA GLN A 63 -9.84 -20.20 -5.49
C GLN A 63 -9.72 -21.54 -6.19
N GLU A 64 -10.83 -22.30 -6.22
CA GLU A 64 -10.94 -23.48 -7.07
C GLU A 64 -10.75 -23.02 -8.51
N GLN A 65 -9.52 -23.11 -9.00
CA GLN A 65 -9.23 -22.90 -10.40
C GLN A 65 -10.02 -23.95 -11.16
N PRO A 66 -10.92 -23.57 -12.09
CA PRO A 66 -11.56 -24.54 -12.94
C PRO A 66 -10.42 -25.27 -13.67
N GLN A 67 -10.31 -26.59 -13.45
CA GLN A 67 -9.30 -27.44 -14.07
C GLN A 67 -9.57 -27.54 -15.58
N GLY A 68 -9.23 -26.48 -16.29
CA GLY A 68 -9.46 -26.29 -17.70
C GLY A 68 -8.17 -26.45 -18.50
N ARG A 69 -7.89 -27.70 -18.91
CA ARG A 69 -7.18 -28.08 -20.14
C ARG A 69 -5.71 -27.63 -20.24
N LYS A 70 -4.85 -28.55 -19.84
CA LYS A 70 -3.42 -28.63 -20.16
C LYS A 70 -3.21 -28.66 -21.68
N HIS A 71 -2.94 -27.51 -22.30
CA HIS A 71 -2.32 -27.43 -23.63
C HIS A 71 -1.44 -26.18 -23.76
N GLY A 72 -0.15 -26.39 -24.01
CA GLY A 72 0.77 -25.31 -24.39
C GLY A 72 2.19 -25.84 -24.59
N HIS A 73 2.48 -26.34 -25.80
CA HIS A 73 3.80 -26.78 -26.27
C HIS A 73 4.63 -25.58 -26.73
N LEU A 74 4.90 -24.63 -25.84
CA LEU A 74 5.74 -23.49 -26.21
C LEU A 74 7.21 -23.89 -26.10
N ARG A 75 7.93 -23.88 -27.23
CA ARG A 75 9.38 -24.11 -27.27
C ARG A 75 10.08 -22.78 -27.52
N VAL A 76 11.05 -22.45 -26.67
CA VAL A 76 11.93 -21.27 -26.84
C VAL A 76 12.94 -21.57 -27.93
N ILE A 77 13.01 -20.71 -28.96
CA ILE A 77 14.12 -20.67 -29.92
C ILE A 77 15.02 -19.52 -29.49
N GLY A 78 16.13 -19.84 -28.83
CA GLY A 78 17.19 -18.88 -28.56
C GLY A 78 17.94 -18.57 -29.85
N GLY A 79 17.79 -17.35 -30.35
CA GLY A 79 18.62 -16.79 -31.41
C GLY A 79 20.04 -16.54 -30.91
N ARG A 80 21.01 -17.02 -31.69
CA ARG A 80 22.43 -16.81 -31.54
C ARG A 80 22.78 -15.51 -32.26
N GLU A 81 23.37 -14.54 -31.55
CA GLU A 81 24.26 -13.49 -32.06
C GLU A 81 24.92 -12.75 -30.88
#